data_AF-A0AAV1MC68-F1
#
_entry.id   AF-A0AAV1MC68-F1
#
_cell.length_a   1.000
_cell.length_b   1.000
_cell.length_c   1.000
_cell.angle_alpha   90.00
_cell.angle_beta   90.00
_cell.angle_gamma   90.00
#
_symmetry.space_group_name_H-M   'P 1'
#
loop_
_entity.id
_entity.type
_entity.pdbx_description
1 polymer ?
#
loop_
_entity_poly.entity_id
_entity_poly.type
_entity_poly.pdbx_seq_one_letter_code
_entity_poly.pdbx_strand_id
1 'polypeptide(L)'
;MADLRKNSRAFVTEFIELYRELPSLWMVKSKDYSNRDLKSQSYEILVGKFKEVEPNADRDFVIKKIKNMRDVWRRQHEKIEKSLKSGMAVEDIPTPSLWYYDLLNFLKDQETTRSSITNIKIGNKDRV
;
A
#
# COMPACT_ATOMS: atom_id res chain seq x y z
N MET A 1 -13.92 5.71 10.70
CA MET A 1 -12.53 5.45 10.25
C MET A 1 -11.65 6.58 10.75
N ALA A 2 -10.56 6.28 11.47
CA ALA A 2 -9.62 7.31 11.92
C ALA A 2 -8.92 7.92 10.71
N ASP A 3 -9.09 9.22 10.50
CA ASP A 3 -8.42 9.96 9.43
C ASP A 3 -6.93 10.05 9.76
N LEU A 4 -6.06 9.61 8.85
CA LEU A 4 -4.60 9.67 9.05
C LEU A 4 -4.13 11.13 9.22
N ARG A 5 -4.91 12.10 8.73
CA ARG A 5 -4.68 13.53 8.94
C ARG A 5 -4.80 13.95 10.41
N LYS A 6 -5.45 13.15 11.25
CA LYS A 6 -5.53 13.37 12.70
C LYS A 6 -4.26 12.93 13.44
N ASN A 7 -3.44 12.08 12.82
CA ASN A 7 -2.17 11.65 13.39
C ASN A 7 -1.08 12.67 13.05
N SER A 8 -0.12 12.86 13.97
CA SER A 8 1.02 13.75 13.71
C SER A 8 1.85 13.24 12.53
N ARG A 9 2.49 14.16 11.80
CA ARG A 9 3.39 13.78 10.70
C ARG A 9 4.51 12.85 11.20
N ALA A 10 5.08 13.12 12.36
CA ALA A 10 6.09 12.28 13.00
C ALA A 10 5.59 10.84 13.19
N PHE A 11 4.40 10.66 13.77
CA PHE A 11 3.83 9.34 13.97
C PHE A 11 3.62 8.59 12.65
N VAL A 12 3.09 9.27 11.63
CA VAL A 12 2.86 8.66 10.32
C VAL A 12 4.17 8.27 9.65
N THR A 13 5.21 9.09 9.77
CA THR A 13 6.55 8.76 9.28
C THR A 13 7.09 7.50 9.96
N GLU A 14 7.11 7.47 11.29
CA GLU A 14 7.60 6.32 12.06
C GLU A 14 6.79 5.04 11.76
N PHE A 15 5.47 5.16 11.61
CA PHE A 15 4.62 4.03 11.23
C PHE A 15 4.97 3.48 9.84
N ILE A 16 5.23 4.35 8.86
CA ILE A 16 5.60 3.93 7.50
C ILE A 16 6.99 3.31 7.49
N GLU A 17 7.94 3.87 8.23
CA GLU A 17 9.30 3.33 8.36
C GLU A 17 9.28 1.94 9.00
N LEU A 18 8.55 1.78 10.11
CA LEU A 18 8.34 0.49 10.75
C LEU A 18 7.66 -0.51 9.80
N TYR A 19 6.66 -0.07 9.03
CA TYR A 19 6.02 -0.91 8.02
C TYR A 19 7.00 -1.34 6.90
N ARG A 20 7.89 -0.45 6.47
CA ARG A 20 8.92 -0.73 5.46
C ARG A 20 9.90 -1.81 5.93
N GLU A 21 10.22 -1.85 7.23
CA GLU A 21 11.11 -2.86 7.83
C GLU A 21 10.47 -4.26 7.98
N LEU A 22 9.18 -4.41 7.66
CA LEU A 22 8.43 -5.66 7.81
C LEU A 22 8.14 -6.30 6.42
N PRO A 23 9.13 -6.90 5.73
CA PRO A 23 8.98 -7.45 4.38
C PRO A 23 7.91 -8.55 4.30
N SER A 24 7.64 -9.24 5.42
CA SER A 24 6.55 -10.21 5.53
C SER A 24 5.18 -9.62 5.14
N LEU A 25 4.98 -8.30 5.28
CA LEU A 25 3.71 -7.63 5.02
C LEU A 25 3.58 -7.05 3.61
N TRP A 26 4.68 -6.81 2.91
CA TRP A 26 4.64 -6.05 1.64
C TRP A 26 5.50 -6.63 0.52
N MET A 27 6.57 -7.38 0.82
CA MET A 27 7.54 -7.82 -0.17
C MET A 27 7.21 -9.22 -0.69
N VAL A 28 6.42 -9.31 -1.76
CA VAL A 28 5.92 -10.59 -2.32
C VAL A 28 7.03 -11.55 -2.70
N LYS A 29 8.19 -11.01 -3.13
CA LYS A 29 9.37 -11.80 -3.52
C LYS A 29 10.17 -12.32 -2.33
N SER A 30 9.90 -11.86 -1.09
CA SER A 30 10.57 -12.38 0.11
C SER A 30 9.95 -13.73 0.53
N LYS A 31 10.79 -14.63 1.04
CA LYS A 31 10.35 -15.87 1.70
C LYS A 31 9.48 -15.58 2.92
N ASP A 32 9.66 -14.42 3.55
CA ASP A 32 8.91 -14.01 4.73
C ASP A 32 7.45 -13.72 4.41
N TYR A 33 7.14 -13.38 3.15
CA TYR A 33 5.78 -13.03 2.74
C TYR A 33 4.83 -14.24 2.73
N SER A 34 5.33 -15.47 2.58
CA SER A 34 4.50 -16.67 2.72
C SER A 34 4.43 -17.17 4.17
N ASN A 35 5.26 -16.68 5.07
CA ASN A 35 5.31 -17.10 6.47
C ASN A 35 4.18 -16.44 7.29
N ARG A 36 3.24 -17.27 7.75
CA ARG A 36 2.06 -16.82 8.50
C ARG A 36 2.42 -16.29 9.89
N ASP A 37 3.38 -16.93 10.57
CA ASP A 37 3.80 -16.56 11.92
C ASP A 37 4.55 -15.22 11.90
N LEU A 38 5.44 -15.02 10.93
CA LEU A 38 6.12 -13.73 10.74
C LEU A 38 5.12 -12.63 10.40
N LYS A 39 4.09 -12.92 9.58
CA LYS A 39 3.01 -11.95 9.33
C LYS A 39 2.26 -11.59 10.60
N SER A 40 1.92 -12.57 11.45
CA SER A 40 1.23 -12.28 12.71
C SER A 40 2.06 -11.35 13.59
N GLN A 41 3.33 -11.70 13.82
CA GLN A 41 4.27 -10.90 14.61
C GLN A 41 4.44 -9.48 14.04
N SER A 42 4.55 -9.37 12.71
CA SER A 42 4.69 -8.08 12.04
C SER A 42 3.44 -7.20 12.21
N TYR A 43 2.24 -7.79 12.18
CA TYR A 43 1.02 -7.04 12.50
C TYR A 43 0.94 -6.64 13.96
N GLU A 44 1.38 -7.49 14.89
CA GLU A 44 1.41 -7.18 16.32
C GLU A 44 2.32 -5.99 16.62
N ILE A 45 3.49 -5.92 15.97
CA ILE A 45 4.40 -4.77 16.05
C ILE A 45 3.69 -3.48 15.61
N LEU A 46 3.01 -3.51 14.46
CA LEU A 46 2.29 -2.33 13.95
C LEU A 46 1.08 -1.94 14.80
N VAL A 47 0.39 -2.92 15.40
CA VAL A 47 -0.68 -2.67 16.38
C VAL A 47 -0.10 -1.99 17.62
N GLY A 48 1.03 -2.47 18.14
CA GLY A 48 1.73 -1.84 19.26
C GLY A 48 2.03 -0.37 18.99
N LYS A 49 2.59 -0.07 17.81
CA LYS A 49 2.83 1.31 17.39
C LYS A 49 1.54 2.12 17.31
N PHE A 50 0.47 1.57 16.75
CA PHE A 50 -0.80 2.30 16.61
C PHE A 50 -1.51 2.55 17.94
N LYS A 51 -1.30 1.70 18.94
CA LYS A 51 -1.85 1.88 20.29
C LYS A 51 -1.31 3.10 21.04
N GLU A 52 -0.18 3.66 20.62
CA GLU A 52 0.34 4.93 21.14
C GLU A 52 -0.62 6.11 20.89
N VAL A 53 -1.44 6.03 19.83
CA VAL A 53 -2.38 7.10 19.43
C VAL A 53 -3.85 6.66 19.45
N GLU A 54 -4.12 5.37 19.32
CA GLU A 54 -5.46 4.78 19.38
C GLU A 54 -5.42 3.51 20.24
N PRO A 55 -5.71 3.60 21.56
CA PRO A 55 -5.58 2.49 22.49
C PRO A 55 -6.40 1.25 22.09
N ASN A 56 -7.50 1.44 21.36
CA ASN A 56 -8.38 0.37 20.88
C ASN A 56 -7.95 -0.21 19.53
N ALA A 57 -6.79 0.20 18.99
CA ALA A 57 -6.31 -0.32 17.73
C ALA A 57 -6.08 -1.83 17.83
N ASP A 58 -6.71 -2.55 16.91
CA ASP A 58 -6.58 -3.98 16.75
C ASP A 58 -5.95 -4.33 15.39
N ARG A 59 -5.77 -5.61 15.14
CA ARG A 59 -5.15 -6.10 13.91
C ARG A 59 -5.95 -5.71 12.67
N ASP A 60 -7.27 -5.82 12.73
CA ASP A 60 -8.15 -5.48 11.59
C ASP A 60 -8.06 -3.98 11.25
N PHE A 61 -8.01 -3.13 12.27
CA PHE A 61 -7.80 -1.70 12.13
C PHE A 61 -6.50 -1.40 11.38
N VAL A 62 -5.39 -2.01 11.80
CA VAL A 62 -4.08 -1.82 11.15
C VAL A 62 -4.08 -2.34 9.71
N ILE A 63 -4.67 -3.51 9.46
CA ILE A 63 -4.80 -4.07 8.11
C ILE A 63 -5.55 -3.11 7.20
N LYS A 64 -6.72 -2.62 7.64
CA LYS A 64 -7.53 -1.64 6.90
C LYS A 64 -6.75 -0.36 6.65
N LYS A 65 -5.95 0.08 7.63
CA LYS A 65 -5.14 1.29 7.53
C LYS A 65 -4.05 1.16 6.47
N ILE A 66 -3.27 0.09 6.53
CA ILE A 66 -2.23 -0.21 5.53
C ILE A 66 -2.87 -0.33 4.15
N LYS A 67 -3.98 -1.07 4.02
CA LYS A 67 -4.70 -1.21 2.75
C LYS A 67 -5.08 0.16 2.18
N ASN A 68 -5.70 1.02 2.98
CA ASN A 68 -6.09 2.35 2.53
C ASN A 68 -4.87 3.20 2.09
N MET A 69 -3.77 3.15 2.84
CA MET A 69 -2.53 3.86 2.47
C MET A 69 -1.99 3.37 1.12
N ARG A 70 -1.96 2.05 0.90
CA ARG A 70 -1.54 1.45 -0.37
C ARG A 70 -2.47 1.85 -1.52
N ASP A 71 -3.78 1.82 -1.31
CA ASP A 71 -4.76 2.18 -2.34
C ASP A 71 -4.63 3.67 -2.74
N VAL A 72 -4.44 4.57 -1.77
CA VAL A 72 -4.25 6.00 -2.00
C VAL A 72 -2.93 6.29 -2.71
N TRP A 73 -1.85 5.61 -2.31
CA TRP A 73 -0.56 5.72 -2.96
C TRP A 73 -0.61 5.18 -4.40
N ARG A 74 -1.19 3.99 -4.62
CA ARG A 74 -1.32 3.37 -5.95
C ARG A 74 -2.07 4.28 -6.92
N ARG A 75 -3.22 4.84 -6.53
CA ARG A 75 -3.98 5.74 -7.41
C ARG A 75 -3.18 6.97 -7.84
N GLN A 76 -2.37 7.51 -6.93
CA GLN A 76 -1.48 8.62 -7.26
C GLN A 76 -0.33 8.16 -8.16
N HIS A 77 0.28 7.02 -7.86
CA HIS A 77 1.35 6.45 -8.68
C HIS A 77 0.89 6.19 -10.11
N GLU A 78 -0.27 5.55 -10.28
CA GLU A 78 -0.88 5.29 -11.59
C GLU A 78 -1.17 6.59 -12.36
N LYS A 79 -1.61 7.66 -11.67
CA LYS A 79 -1.87 8.95 -12.30
C LYS A 79 -0.57 9.57 -12.84
N ILE A 80 0.50 9.54 -12.04
CA ILE A 80 1.82 10.05 -12.42
C ILE A 80 2.41 9.22 -13.56
N GLU A 81 2.34 7.90 -13.48
CA GLU A 81 2.82 7.00 -14.54
C GLU A 81 2.07 7.18 -15.86
N LYS A 82 0.74 7.37 -15.81
CA LYS A 82 -0.07 7.64 -17.01
C LYS A 82 0.32 8.96 -17.66
N SER A 83 0.46 10.04 -16.88
CA SER A 83 0.89 11.35 -17.37
C SER A 83 2.28 11.29 -18.03
N LEU A 84 3.22 10.55 -17.42
CA LEU A 84 4.55 10.36 -17.98
C LEU A 84 4.51 9.59 -19.32
N LYS A 85 3.70 8.53 -19.40
CA LYS A 85 3.55 7.70 -20.61
C LYS A 85 2.84 8.42 -21.75
N SER A 86 1.94 9.36 -21.45
CA SER A 86 1.24 10.17 -22.48
C SER A 86 2.10 11.30 -23.05
N GLY A 87 3.36 11.44 -22.65
CA GLY A 87 4.25 12.49 -23.15
C GLY A 87 3.86 13.89 -22.71
N MET A 88 3.15 14.01 -21.58
CA MET A 88 2.85 15.32 -21.00
C MET A 88 4.15 16.04 -20.63
N ALA A 89 4.16 17.37 -20.74
CA ALA A 89 5.26 18.18 -20.24
C ALA A 89 5.47 17.87 -18.74
N VAL A 90 6.74 17.85 -18.30
CA VAL A 90 7.10 17.56 -16.90
C VAL A 90 6.34 18.48 -15.92
N GLU A 91 6.01 19.68 -16.38
CA GLU A 91 5.34 20.74 -15.63
C GLU A 91 3.84 20.46 -15.40
N ASP A 92 3.23 19.58 -16.20
CA ASP A 92 1.83 19.16 -16.06
C ASP A 92 1.67 17.85 -15.28
N ILE A 93 2.77 17.22 -14.85
CA ILE A 93 2.71 16.00 -14.04
C ILE A 93 2.05 16.35 -12.69
N PRO A 94 0.96 15.66 -12.31
CA PRO A 94 0.29 15.93 -11.05
C PRO A 94 1.24 15.73 -9.87
N THR A 95 1.56 16.80 -9.15
CA THR A 95 2.31 16.71 -7.90
C THR A 95 1.54 15.82 -6.92
N PRO A 96 2.17 14.84 -6.26
CA PRO A 96 1.50 14.04 -5.24
C PRO A 96 0.96 14.98 -4.15
N SER A 97 -0.36 14.99 -3.94
CA SER A 97 -0.96 15.77 -2.85
C SER A 97 -0.75 15.09 -1.49
N LEU A 98 -0.22 13.87 -1.50
CA LEU A 98 0.09 13.06 -0.34
C LEU A 98 1.49 13.34 0.15
N TRP A 99 1.62 14.05 1.26
CA TRP A 99 2.92 14.44 1.81
C TRP A 99 3.86 13.25 2.14
N TYR A 100 3.31 12.07 2.40
CA TYR A 100 4.06 10.85 2.68
C TYR A 100 4.20 9.93 1.45
N TYR A 101 3.90 10.44 0.25
CA TYR A 101 3.98 9.66 -0.98
C TYR A 101 5.35 8.99 -1.15
N ASP A 102 6.43 9.76 -0.95
CA ASP A 102 7.79 9.28 -1.15
C ASP A 102 8.19 8.18 -0.16
N LEU A 103 7.65 8.23 1.06
CA LEU A 103 7.89 7.21 2.09
C LEU A 103 7.34 5.84 1.68
N LEU A 104 6.34 5.79 0.79
CA LEU A 104 5.74 4.55 0.29
C LEU A 104 6.34 4.08 -1.05
N ASN A 105 7.35 4.75 -1.60
CA ASN A 105 7.95 4.39 -2.89
C ASN A 105 8.58 2.98 -2.91
N PHE A 106 8.90 2.40 -1.74
CA PHE A 106 9.37 1.00 -1.64
C PHE A 106 8.32 -0.02 -2.14
N LEU A 107 7.05 0.38 -2.26
CA LEU A 107 5.99 -0.46 -2.81
C LEU A 107 6.02 -0.55 -4.34
N LYS A 108 6.74 0.35 -5.03
CA LYS A 108 6.81 0.40 -6.50
C LYS A 108 7.25 -0.93 -7.11
N ASP A 109 8.26 -1.56 -6.53
CA ASP A 109 8.81 -2.83 -7.03
C ASP A 109 7.82 -4.00 -6.93
N GLN A 110 6.73 -3.84 -6.18
CA GLN A 110 5.68 -4.84 -6.02
C GLN A 110 4.55 -4.69 -7.06
N GLU A 111 4.31 -3.48 -7.55
CA GLU A 111 3.24 -3.20 -8.53
C GLU A 111 3.61 -3.71 -9.93
N THR A 112 4.88 -3.64 -10.33
CA THR A 112 5.34 -4.11 -11.65
C THR A 112 5.08 -5.61 -11.88
N THR A 113 5.03 -6.39 -10.80
CA THR A 113 4.72 -7.83 -10.83
C THR A 113 3.22 -8.14 -10.94
N ARG A 114 2.34 -7.16 -10.79
CA ARG A 114 0.89 -7.35 -10.85
C ARG A 114 0.32 -6.96 -12.21
N SER A 115 0.94 -7.44 -13.29
CA SER A 115 0.29 -7.49 -14.60
C SER A 115 -0.97 -8.34 -14.46
N SER A 116 -2.14 -7.68 -14.48
CA SER A 116 -3.45 -8.30 -14.32
C SER A 116 -3.63 -9.46 -15.30
N ILE A 117 -3.72 -10.69 -14.77
CA ILE A 117 -4.39 -11.77 -15.48
C ILE A 117 -5.88 -11.44 -15.40
N THR A 118 -6.37 -10.62 -16.33
CA THR A 118 -7.81 -10.47 -16.57
C THR A 118 -8.33 -11.83 -17.00
N ASN A 119 -9.05 -12.51 -16.10
CA ASN A 119 -9.80 -13.71 -16.45
C ASN A 119 -11.02 -13.29 -17.28
N ILE A 120 -10.80 -13.02 -18.56
CA ILE A 120 -11.87 -12.87 -19.54
C ILE A 120 -12.52 -14.25 -19.63
N LYS A 121 -13.70 -14.40 -19.02
CA LYS A 121 -14.58 -15.55 -19.27
C LYS A 121 -14.94 -15.51 -20.75
N ILE A 122 -14.26 -16.32 -21.56
CA ILE A 122 -14.71 -16.68 -22.90
C ILE A 122 -15.98 -17.49 -22.68
N GLY A 123 -17.13 -16.85 -22.87
CA GLY A 123 -18.41 -17.52 -22.89
C GLY A 123 -18.48 -18.39 -24.14
N ASN A 124 -18.42 -19.70 -23.97
CA ASN A 124 -18.80 -20.65 -25.01
C ASN A 124 -20.31 -20.53 -25.27
N LYS A 125 -20.64 -19.75 -26.30
CA LYS A 125 -21.81 -19.85 -27.17
C LYS A 125 -21.33 -20.67 -28.39
N ASP A 126 -21.98 -21.68 -28.94
CA ASP A 126 -23.35 -22.15 -28.92
C ASP A 126 -23.32 -23.67 -29.19
N ARG A 127 -24.22 -24.43 -28.57
CA ARG A 127 -24.65 -25.74 -29.06
C ARG A 127 -25.96 -25.51 -29.80
N VAL A 128 -25.96 -25.81 -31.09
CA VAL A 128 -27.15 -26.20 -31.88
C VAL A 128 -26.80 -27.49 -32.61
#